data_AF-A0A9P9E7A2-F1
#
_entry.id   AF-A0A9P9E7A2-F1
#
_cell.length_a   1.000
_cell.length_b   1.000
_cell.length_c   1.000
_cell.angle_alpha   90.00
_cell.angle_beta   90.00
_cell.angle_gamma   90.00
#
_symmetry.space_group_name_H-M   'P 1'
#
loop_
_entity.id
_entity.type
_entity.pdbx_description
1 polymer ?
#
loop_
_entity_poly.entity_id
_entity_poly.type
_entity_poly.pdbx_seq_one_letter_code
_entity_poly.pdbx_strand_id
1 'polypeptide(L)'
;MPEETTSGGNRRTYSSFHFPRLVLFLPQRNSESSFPPPKSPQPCSFLPHPKLTSATKTNPPTHSPPLVNPFNRRDTHSDQTILLYKITTALSYVIFVITAIYYTFNRPHDGHNQRFNRTIWEQNTNTAFAQNHIVTSVYWIVTLILQGYYLFTFYKPATSAHLAAAANLAPHFIASNLLLFGFINLWVRSHFWLALLLLIINFFNLSFAYFRNSTTPLLIHTSVLSAPLAWAFVSLYWAGARAFVTTEHANNLAARIVGNIFIWGILAYGAFFLVTFKDATIGLALSVLAFSTGAGQFLTKLPIFQLQWIFSFTIGALLFFWSVATATGKDPIDRGIIVSEDRERAPLLADDNV
;
A
#
# COMPACT_ATOMS: atom_id res chain seq x y z
N MET A 1 -33.90 57.03 29.91
CA MET A 1 -34.87 56.30 30.72
C MET A 1 -36.22 56.38 30.03
N PRO A 2 -37.01 55.30 29.97
CA PRO A 2 -36.89 54.03 30.73
C PRO A 2 -36.05 52.97 29.95
N GLU A 3 -35.23 52.09 30.57
CA GLU A 3 -35.56 50.94 31.45
C GLU A 3 -36.46 49.90 30.73
N GLU A 4 -36.23 48.58 30.75
CA GLU A 4 -35.43 47.73 31.62
C GLU A 4 -35.23 46.34 30.97
N THR A 5 -34.35 45.58 31.61
CA THR A 5 -33.82 44.22 31.40
C THR A 5 -34.79 43.04 31.46
N THR A 6 -34.37 41.88 30.89
CA THR A 6 -34.33 40.52 31.53
C THR A 6 -33.84 39.50 30.49
N SER A 7 -32.62 38.95 30.57
CA SER A 7 -32.16 37.84 31.44
C SER A 7 -33.09 36.64 31.47
N GLY A 8 -32.64 35.52 30.89
CA GLY A 8 -33.35 34.24 30.87
C GLY A 8 -32.44 33.10 30.45
N GLY A 9 -31.40 32.83 31.23
CA GLY A 9 -30.65 31.58 31.12
C GLY A 9 -31.48 30.41 31.65
N ASN A 10 -31.43 29.25 31.00
CA ASN A 10 -31.69 28.01 31.72
C ASN A 10 -30.98 26.79 31.11
N ARG A 11 -29.99 26.32 31.89
CA ARG A 11 -29.67 24.94 32.26
C ARG A 11 -29.64 23.88 31.18
N ARG A 12 -28.40 23.51 30.84
CA ARG A 12 -28.00 22.15 30.48
C ARG A 12 -28.33 21.20 31.63
N THR A 13 -29.18 20.22 31.39
CA THR A 13 -29.28 19.01 32.18
C THR A 13 -28.26 18.00 31.66
N TYR A 14 -27.27 17.69 32.49
CA TYR A 14 -26.36 16.57 32.29
C TYR A 14 -27.10 15.27 32.64
N SER A 15 -27.42 14.46 31.64
CA SER A 15 -27.77 13.05 31.86
C SER A 15 -26.48 12.24 31.94
N SER A 16 -26.09 11.92 33.17
CA SER A 16 -25.11 10.90 33.53
C SER A 16 -25.51 9.54 32.96
N PHE A 17 -24.75 9.04 31.99
CA PHE A 17 -24.84 7.65 31.53
C PHE A 17 -23.75 6.81 32.21
N HIS A 18 -24.22 5.92 33.08
CA HIS A 18 -23.45 4.84 33.70
C HIS A 18 -23.00 3.81 32.63
N PHE A 19 -21.70 3.54 32.56
CA PHE A 19 -21.15 2.34 31.92
C PHE A 19 -21.09 1.19 32.94
N PRO A 20 -21.58 -0.02 32.62
CA PRO A 20 -21.24 -1.22 33.38
C PRO A 20 -19.88 -1.78 32.94
N ARG A 21 -19.10 -2.17 33.96
CA ARG A 21 -17.80 -2.86 33.93
C ARG A 21 -17.84 -4.09 33.02
N LEU A 22 -16.90 -4.18 32.07
CA LEU A 22 -16.60 -5.41 31.34
C LEU A 22 -15.58 -6.23 32.16
N VAL A 23 -15.99 -7.46 32.50
CA VAL A 23 -15.19 -8.46 33.22
C VAL A 23 -14.14 -9.06 32.28
N LEU A 24 -12.91 -9.07 32.75
CA LEU A 24 -11.71 -9.60 32.12
C LEU A 24 -11.71 -11.13 32.28
N PHE A 25 -11.90 -11.88 31.20
CA PHE A 25 -11.66 -13.33 31.16
C PHE A 25 -10.35 -13.61 30.41
N LEU A 26 -9.32 -13.98 31.16
CA LEU A 26 -8.07 -14.55 30.66
C LEU A 26 -8.29 -16.02 30.29
N PRO A 27 -7.82 -16.51 29.13
CA PRO A 27 -7.70 -17.94 28.89
C PRO A 27 -6.39 -18.47 29.50
N GLN A 28 -6.54 -19.48 30.34
CA GLN A 28 -5.47 -20.28 30.90
C GLN A 28 -4.69 -21.04 29.83
N ARG A 29 -3.38 -21.06 30.07
CA ARG A 29 -2.34 -21.85 29.42
C ARG A 29 -2.45 -23.29 29.91
N ASN A 30 -2.80 -24.23 29.02
CA ASN A 30 -2.67 -25.65 29.29
C ASN A 30 -1.58 -26.29 28.44
N SER A 31 -0.87 -27.18 29.13
CA SER A 31 0.37 -27.86 28.85
C SER A 31 0.18 -29.15 28.05
N GLU A 32 1.33 -29.73 27.69
CA GLU A 32 1.56 -31.14 27.36
C GLU A 32 1.22 -31.62 25.94
N SER A 33 2.28 -31.74 25.13
CA SER A 33 2.47 -32.97 24.35
C SER A 33 3.95 -33.38 24.35
N SER A 34 4.13 -34.66 24.53
CA SER A 34 5.33 -35.41 24.89
C SER A 34 6.27 -35.63 23.70
N PHE A 35 7.56 -35.42 23.93
CA PHE A 35 8.64 -35.88 23.04
C PHE A 35 9.36 -37.08 23.68
N PRO A 36 9.54 -38.21 22.98
CA PRO A 36 10.44 -39.27 23.41
C PRO A 36 11.91 -39.00 22.98
N PRO A 37 12.90 -39.64 23.65
CA PRO A 37 14.29 -39.18 23.72
C PRO A 37 15.16 -39.59 22.51
N PRO A 38 16.38 -39.01 22.38
CA PRO A 38 17.28 -39.29 21.26
C PRO A 38 18.00 -40.64 21.42
N LYS A 39 18.15 -41.36 20.31
CA LYS A 39 18.97 -42.58 20.23
C LYS A 39 20.45 -42.21 20.06
N SER A 40 21.30 -42.90 20.80
CA SER A 40 22.76 -42.88 20.68
C SER A 40 23.25 -43.52 19.36
N PRO A 41 24.46 -43.18 18.88
CA PRO A 41 25.04 -43.73 17.67
C PRO A 41 26.01 -44.88 18.00
N GLN A 42 26.03 -45.95 17.19
CA GLN A 42 27.17 -46.89 17.07
C GLN A 42 27.12 -47.69 15.74
N PRO A 43 28.26 -48.23 15.27
CA PRO A 43 28.64 -48.25 13.85
C PRO A 43 28.76 -49.63 13.19
N CYS A 44 28.87 -49.60 11.85
CA CYS A 44 29.51 -50.53 10.91
C CYS A 44 29.16 -52.04 10.92
N SER A 45 28.71 -52.56 9.76
CA SER A 45 29.37 -53.72 9.10
C SER A 45 28.76 -54.07 7.73
N PHE A 46 29.67 -54.46 6.83
CA PHE A 46 29.52 -54.92 5.44
C PHE A 46 28.73 -56.24 5.26
N LEU A 47 28.08 -56.39 4.08
CA LEU A 47 28.06 -57.54 3.12
C LEU A 47 26.69 -57.72 2.38
N PRO A 48 26.65 -58.40 1.21
CA PRO A 48 25.89 -57.93 0.03
C PRO A 48 24.60 -58.71 -0.31
N HIS A 49 23.73 -58.04 -1.07
CA HIS A 49 22.66 -58.47 -2.00
C HIS A 49 21.79 -59.71 -1.67
N PRO A 50 20.46 -59.59 -1.86
CA PRO A 50 19.90 -59.95 -3.16
C PRO A 50 18.82 -58.99 -3.70
N LYS A 51 18.66 -59.02 -5.02
CA LYS A 51 17.65 -58.31 -5.80
C LYS A 51 16.23 -58.65 -5.29
N LEU A 52 15.46 -57.65 -4.91
CA LEU A 52 14.01 -57.75 -4.79
C LEU A 52 13.37 -56.71 -5.72
N THR A 53 12.72 -57.22 -6.76
CA THR A 53 11.78 -56.53 -7.63
C THR A 53 10.73 -55.79 -6.81
N SER A 54 10.79 -54.46 -6.77
CA SER A 54 9.73 -53.63 -6.23
C SER A 54 8.71 -53.34 -7.32
N ALA A 55 7.53 -53.92 -7.15
CA ALA A 55 6.36 -53.62 -7.94
C ALA A 55 6.00 -52.13 -7.82
N THR A 56 5.96 -51.44 -8.97
CA THR A 56 5.43 -50.09 -9.11
C THR A 56 3.98 -50.08 -8.66
N LYS A 57 3.74 -49.65 -7.41
CA LYS A 57 2.42 -49.32 -6.91
C LYS A 57 2.00 -48.01 -7.57
N THR A 58 1.36 -48.11 -8.73
CA THR A 58 0.72 -46.98 -9.40
C THR A 58 -0.42 -46.47 -8.51
N ASN A 59 -0.15 -45.42 -7.75
CA ASN A 59 -1.21 -44.64 -7.14
C ASN A 59 -2.02 -43.97 -8.26
N PRO A 60 -3.37 -43.98 -8.19
CA PRO A 60 -4.21 -43.34 -9.19
C PRO A 60 -3.95 -41.82 -9.19
N PRO A 61 -4.05 -41.15 -10.37
CA PRO A 61 -3.83 -39.72 -10.47
C PRO A 61 -4.98 -39.00 -9.76
N THR A 62 -4.74 -38.59 -8.53
CA THR A 62 -5.57 -37.59 -7.87
C THR A 62 -5.27 -36.25 -8.55
N HIS A 63 -5.99 -35.97 -9.63
CA HIS A 63 -6.03 -34.66 -10.29
C HIS A 63 -6.73 -33.63 -9.40
N SER A 64 -6.10 -33.29 -8.29
CA SER A 64 -6.29 -31.97 -7.69
C SER A 64 -5.01 -31.21 -8.03
N PRO A 65 -5.06 -30.15 -8.87
CA PRO A 65 -3.88 -29.31 -9.04
C PRO A 65 -3.44 -28.88 -7.64
N PRO A 66 -2.12 -28.98 -7.31
CA PRO A 66 -1.66 -28.58 -5.99
C PRO A 66 -2.14 -27.15 -5.71
N LEU A 67 -2.63 -26.90 -4.50
CA LEU A 67 -3.17 -25.60 -4.12
C LEU A 67 -2.01 -24.57 -4.15
N VAL A 68 -1.81 -23.90 -5.29
CA VAL A 68 -0.64 -23.03 -5.48
C VAL A 68 -0.95 -21.62 -4.99
N ASN A 69 -0.16 -21.12 -4.03
CA ASN A 69 -0.28 -19.75 -3.51
C ASN A 69 -0.18 -18.71 -4.65
N PRO A 70 -1.22 -17.91 -4.93
CA PRO A 70 -1.21 -16.93 -6.00
C PRO A 70 -0.20 -15.80 -5.78
N PHE A 71 0.19 -15.48 -4.55
CA PHE A 71 1.12 -14.39 -4.22
C PHE A 71 2.60 -14.78 -4.32
N ASN A 72 2.90 -16.00 -4.77
CA ASN A 72 4.28 -16.43 -5.01
C ASN A 72 4.73 -16.02 -6.41
N ARG A 73 5.97 -15.52 -6.53
CA ARG A 73 6.61 -15.22 -7.82
C ARG A 73 6.87 -16.52 -8.59
N ARG A 74 6.61 -16.50 -9.89
CA ARG A 74 6.76 -17.66 -10.79
C ARG A 74 7.32 -17.20 -12.13
N ASP A 75 8.05 -18.10 -12.77
CA ASP A 75 8.61 -17.87 -14.11
C ASP A 75 7.61 -18.25 -15.20
N THR A 76 6.73 -19.22 -14.92
CA THR A 76 5.72 -19.71 -15.86
C THR A 76 4.33 -19.70 -15.25
N HIS A 77 3.34 -19.39 -16.09
CA HIS A 77 1.93 -19.37 -15.74
C HIS A 77 1.15 -20.16 -16.79
N SER A 78 0.15 -20.94 -16.37
CA SER A 78 -0.71 -21.65 -17.31
C SER A 78 -1.62 -20.68 -18.06
N ASP A 79 -2.03 -21.04 -19.28
CA ASP A 79 -2.94 -20.21 -20.10
C ASP A 79 -4.26 -19.90 -19.39
N GLN A 80 -4.78 -20.88 -18.63
CA GLN A 80 -5.97 -20.68 -17.80
C GLN A 80 -5.75 -19.64 -16.70
N THR A 81 -4.57 -19.63 -16.06
CA THR A 81 -4.23 -18.62 -15.05
C THR A 81 -4.10 -17.24 -15.68
N ILE A 82 -3.47 -17.15 -16.84
CA ILE A 82 -3.33 -15.89 -17.60
C ILE A 82 -4.71 -15.36 -18.01
N LEU A 83 -5.61 -16.23 -18.48
CA LEU A 83 -6.98 -15.85 -18.81
C LEU A 83 -7.75 -15.35 -17.57
N LEU A 84 -7.61 -16.05 -16.44
CA LEU A 84 -8.21 -15.63 -15.18
C LEU A 84 -7.69 -14.25 -14.76
N TYR A 85 -6.38 -14.02 -14.82
CA TYR A 85 -5.80 -12.72 -14.50
C TYR A 85 -6.27 -11.63 -15.44
N LYS A 86 -6.30 -11.86 -16.76
CA LYS A 86 -6.87 -10.91 -17.74
C LYS A 86 -8.26 -10.43 -17.34
N ILE A 87 -9.15 -11.36 -17.00
CA ILE A 87 -10.54 -11.05 -16.65
C ILE A 87 -10.61 -10.34 -15.29
N THR A 88 -9.95 -10.90 -14.27
CA THR A 88 -10.06 -10.41 -12.89
C THR A 88 -9.33 -9.08 -12.66
N THR A 89 -8.18 -8.84 -13.30
CA THR A 89 -7.51 -7.53 -13.26
C THR A 89 -8.34 -6.47 -13.96
N ALA A 90 -8.92 -6.78 -15.13
CA ALA A 90 -9.79 -5.84 -15.84
C ALA A 90 -11.05 -5.52 -15.05
N LEU A 91 -11.73 -6.54 -14.51
CA LEU A 91 -12.95 -6.35 -13.73
C LEU A 91 -12.70 -5.53 -12.45
N SER A 92 -11.67 -5.88 -11.69
CA SER A 92 -11.32 -5.14 -10.46
C SER A 92 -10.92 -3.69 -10.75
N TYR A 93 -10.19 -3.44 -11.85
CA TYR A 93 -9.85 -2.10 -12.31
C TYR A 93 -11.10 -1.29 -12.67
N VAL A 94 -12.00 -1.83 -13.49
CA VAL A 94 -13.24 -1.14 -13.90
C VAL A 94 -14.12 -0.81 -12.68
N ILE A 95 -14.30 -1.77 -11.77
CA ILE A 95 -15.05 -1.56 -10.53
C ILE A 95 -14.46 -0.40 -9.72
N PHE A 96 -13.14 -0.40 -9.53
CA PHE A 96 -12.45 0.66 -8.80
C PHE A 96 -12.59 2.03 -9.50
N VAL A 97 -12.32 2.11 -10.81
CA VAL A 97 -12.38 3.35 -11.59
C VAL A 97 -13.78 3.96 -11.58
N ILE A 98 -14.82 3.16 -11.87
CA ILE A 98 -16.21 3.65 -11.87
C ILE A 98 -16.57 4.18 -10.48
N THR A 99 -16.18 3.45 -9.42
CA THR A 99 -16.46 3.85 -8.04
C THR A 99 -15.74 5.14 -7.65
N ALA A 100 -14.46 5.28 -8.03
CA ALA A 100 -13.67 6.47 -7.77
C ALA A 100 -14.24 7.70 -8.49
N ILE A 101 -14.62 7.56 -9.77
CA ILE A 101 -15.26 8.65 -10.53
C ILE A 101 -16.62 9.00 -9.92
N TYR A 102 -17.48 8.01 -9.68
CA TYR A 102 -18.83 8.23 -9.16
C TYR A 102 -18.79 9.00 -7.83
N TYR A 103 -17.99 8.55 -6.86
CA TYR A 103 -17.92 9.15 -5.53
C TYR A 103 -17.03 10.40 -5.44
N THR A 104 -16.31 10.74 -6.50
CA THR A 104 -15.67 12.07 -6.62
C THR A 104 -16.73 13.16 -6.78
N PHE A 105 -17.80 12.88 -7.54
CA PHE A 105 -18.83 13.88 -7.88
C PHE A 105 -20.17 13.67 -7.14
N ASN A 106 -20.48 12.44 -6.73
CA ASN A 106 -21.77 12.09 -6.14
C ASN A 106 -21.59 11.61 -4.70
N ARG A 107 -22.56 11.96 -3.85
CA ARG A 107 -22.66 11.42 -2.48
C ARG A 107 -23.42 10.09 -2.51
N PRO A 108 -23.12 9.14 -1.60
CA PRO A 108 -23.97 7.96 -1.45
C PRO A 108 -25.36 8.35 -0.97
N HIS A 109 -26.39 7.86 -1.66
CA HIS A 109 -27.80 8.12 -1.35
C HIS A 109 -28.40 7.12 -0.35
N ASP A 110 -27.65 6.06 -0.02
CA ASP A 110 -28.15 4.95 0.80
C ASP A 110 -27.66 5.01 2.25
N GLY A 111 -28.39 4.32 3.13
CA GLY A 111 -28.03 4.06 4.53
C GLY A 111 -28.75 4.96 5.56
N HIS A 112 -28.73 4.55 6.83
CA HIS A 112 -29.43 5.24 7.92
C HIS A 112 -28.87 6.65 8.22
N ASN A 113 -27.62 6.91 7.82
CA ASN A 113 -26.85 8.10 8.19
C ASN A 113 -26.56 9.01 6.99
N GLN A 114 -27.53 9.20 6.07
CA GLN A 114 -27.35 9.99 4.84
C GLN A 114 -26.81 11.41 5.08
N ARG A 115 -27.09 12.01 6.25
CA ARG A 115 -26.58 13.35 6.63
C ARG A 115 -25.05 13.41 6.76
N PHE A 116 -24.41 12.28 6.99
CA PHE A 116 -22.94 12.16 7.14
C PHE A 116 -22.26 11.63 5.88
N ASN A 117 -23.04 11.29 4.85
CA ASN A 117 -22.53 10.86 3.56
C ASN A 117 -21.98 12.08 2.80
N ARG A 118 -20.73 11.98 2.33
CA ARG A 118 -20.04 13.05 1.61
C ARG A 118 -19.26 12.48 0.43
N THR A 119 -18.92 13.31 -0.54
CA THR A 119 -18.01 12.90 -1.62
C THR A 119 -16.60 12.63 -1.07
N ILE A 120 -15.73 12.02 -1.87
CA ILE A 120 -14.33 11.75 -1.48
C ILE A 120 -13.65 13.02 -0.97
N TRP A 121 -13.80 14.14 -1.70
CA TRP A 121 -13.13 15.40 -1.39
C TRP A 121 -13.84 16.23 -0.33
N GLU A 122 -15.13 16.06 -0.14
CA GLU A 122 -15.85 16.73 0.96
C GLU A 122 -15.48 16.16 2.35
N GLN A 123 -14.97 14.94 2.41
CA GLN A 123 -14.40 14.36 3.63
C GLN A 123 -13.00 14.91 3.96
N ASN A 124 -12.36 15.61 3.01
CA ASN A 124 -11.05 16.21 3.19
C ASN A 124 -11.14 17.47 4.06
N THR A 125 -11.13 17.28 5.37
CA THR A 125 -11.17 18.36 6.36
C THR A 125 -9.78 18.95 6.64
N ASN A 126 -9.75 20.13 7.25
CA ASN A 126 -8.53 20.90 7.55
C ASN A 126 -7.67 20.21 8.63
N THR A 127 -6.90 19.21 8.23
CA THR A 127 -5.95 18.47 9.07
C THR A 127 -4.50 18.76 8.66
N ALA A 128 -3.55 18.30 9.48
CA ALA A 128 -2.13 18.37 9.14
C ALA A 128 -1.73 17.54 7.91
N PHE A 129 -2.63 16.73 7.34
CA PHE A 129 -2.36 15.92 6.15
C PHE A 129 -3.41 16.13 5.05
N ALA A 130 -4.14 17.25 5.11
CA ALA A 130 -5.13 17.61 4.11
C ALA A 130 -4.49 17.67 2.72
N GLN A 131 -5.12 16.99 1.75
CA GLN A 131 -4.64 16.94 0.37
C GLN A 131 -5.23 18.07 -0.47
N ASN A 132 -4.52 18.51 -1.50
CA ASN A 132 -5.14 19.32 -2.54
C ASN A 132 -5.92 18.40 -3.49
N HIS A 133 -7.23 18.60 -3.59
CA HIS A 133 -8.10 17.75 -4.39
C HIS A 133 -7.75 17.77 -5.89
N ILE A 134 -7.26 18.89 -6.44
CA ILE A 134 -6.88 19.01 -7.86
C ILE A 134 -5.60 18.21 -8.11
N VAL A 135 -4.54 18.48 -7.35
CA VAL A 135 -3.23 17.81 -7.53
C VAL A 135 -3.36 16.30 -7.31
N THR A 136 -4.07 15.87 -6.26
CA THR A 136 -4.27 14.44 -6.00
C THR A 136 -5.20 13.79 -7.04
N SER A 137 -6.16 14.51 -7.61
CA SER A 137 -6.97 13.97 -8.72
C SER A 137 -6.13 13.77 -9.98
N VAL A 138 -5.25 14.73 -10.33
CA VAL A 138 -4.31 14.59 -11.47
C VAL A 138 -3.38 13.40 -11.25
N TYR A 139 -2.84 13.25 -10.05
CA TYR A 139 -2.03 12.09 -9.66
C TYR A 139 -2.75 10.76 -9.94
N TRP A 140 -4.02 10.67 -9.53
CA TRP A 140 -4.82 9.47 -9.75
C TRP A 140 -5.16 9.25 -11.22
N ILE A 141 -5.49 10.30 -11.99
CA ILE A 141 -5.73 10.18 -13.43
C ILE A 141 -4.51 9.58 -14.13
N VAL A 142 -3.31 10.10 -13.84
CA VAL A 142 -2.06 9.58 -14.41
C VAL A 142 -1.84 8.12 -13.97
N THR A 143 -2.04 7.82 -12.69
CA THR A 143 -1.90 6.45 -12.16
C THR A 143 -2.87 5.48 -12.84
N LEU A 144 -4.13 5.87 -13.04
CA LEU A 144 -5.14 5.05 -13.71
C LEU A 144 -4.81 4.82 -15.19
N ILE A 145 -4.32 5.84 -15.92
CA ILE A 145 -3.86 5.67 -17.30
C ILE A 145 -2.71 4.66 -17.37
N LEU A 146 -1.74 4.77 -16.45
CA LEU A 146 -0.62 3.82 -16.37
C LEU A 146 -1.11 2.39 -16.01
N GLN A 147 -2.14 2.26 -15.16
CA GLN A 147 -2.77 0.97 -14.87
C GLN A 147 -3.51 0.40 -16.09
N GLY A 148 -4.09 1.27 -16.93
CA GLY A 148 -4.59 0.89 -18.25
C GLY A 148 -3.49 0.25 -19.11
N TYR A 149 -2.31 0.87 -19.19
CA TYR A 149 -1.13 0.28 -19.85
C TYR A 149 -0.78 -1.10 -19.29
N TYR A 150 -0.79 -1.25 -17.96
CA TYR A 150 -0.56 -2.54 -17.32
C TYR A 150 -1.56 -3.62 -17.77
N LEU A 151 -2.84 -3.30 -17.91
CA LEU A 151 -3.84 -4.25 -18.43
C LEU A 151 -3.53 -4.68 -19.88
N PHE A 152 -3.08 -3.75 -20.73
CA PHE A 152 -2.66 -4.08 -22.10
C PHE A 152 -1.48 -5.06 -22.15
N THR A 153 -0.63 -5.10 -21.12
CA THR A 153 0.50 -6.03 -21.06
C THR A 153 0.09 -7.50 -21.10
N PHE A 154 -1.13 -7.84 -20.64
CA PHE A 154 -1.61 -9.22 -20.71
C PHE A 154 -1.90 -9.69 -22.14
N TYR A 155 -2.07 -8.78 -23.09
CA TYR A 155 -2.29 -9.09 -24.50
C TYR A 155 -0.99 -9.25 -25.29
N LYS A 156 0.17 -9.05 -24.64
CA LYS A 156 1.48 -9.33 -25.26
C LYS A 156 1.70 -10.85 -25.40
N PRO A 157 2.61 -11.29 -26.30
CA PRO A 157 2.90 -12.70 -26.52
C PRO A 157 3.35 -13.43 -25.24
N ALA A 158 3.03 -14.73 -25.14
CA ALA A 158 3.28 -15.56 -23.95
C ALA A 158 4.76 -15.63 -23.53
N THR A 159 5.68 -15.56 -24.49
CA THR A 159 7.13 -15.59 -24.29
C THR A 159 7.70 -14.27 -23.73
N SER A 160 6.87 -13.23 -23.61
CA SER A 160 7.33 -11.93 -23.14
C SER A 160 7.60 -11.95 -21.63
N ALA A 161 8.82 -11.54 -21.23
CA ALA A 161 9.15 -11.26 -19.83
C ALA A 161 8.17 -10.27 -19.17
N HIS A 162 7.53 -9.41 -19.96
CA HIS A 162 6.52 -8.47 -19.46
C HIS A 162 5.23 -9.17 -19.02
N LEU A 163 4.84 -10.25 -19.70
CA LEU A 163 3.65 -11.02 -19.33
C LEU A 163 3.88 -11.78 -18.03
N ALA A 164 5.04 -12.41 -17.87
CA ALA A 164 5.40 -13.10 -16.62
C ALA A 164 5.46 -12.13 -15.44
N ALA A 165 6.08 -10.96 -15.63
CA ALA A 165 6.13 -9.92 -14.61
C ALA A 165 4.71 -9.39 -14.26
N ALA A 166 3.86 -9.17 -15.26
CA ALA A 166 2.48 -8.74 -15.03
C ALA A 166 1.66 -9.81 -14.29
N ALA A 167 1.79 -11.08 -14.66
CA ALA A 167 1.09 -12.18 -14.02
C ALA A 167 1.45 -12.33 -12.53
N ASN A 168 2.73 -12.15 -12.17
CA ASN A 168 3.18 -12.16 -10.76
C ASN A 168 2.58 -11.02 -9.92
N LEU A 169 2.23 -9.90 -10.54
CA LEU A 169 1.65 -8.74 -9.88
C LEU A 169 0.12 -8.75 -9.86
N ALA A 170 -0.52 -9.59 -10.70
CA ALA A 170 -1.97 -9.63 -10.84
C ALA A 170 -2.72 -9.81 -9.51
N PRO A 171 -2.34 -10.75 -8.61
CA PRO A 171 -3.05 -10.94 -7.35
C PRO A 171 -2.98 -9.72 -6.43
N HIS A 172 -1.81 -9.07 -6.38
CA HIS A 172 -1.60 -7.86 -5.59
C HIS A 172 -2.38 -6.67 -6.14
N PHE A 173 -2.42 -6.53 -7.47
CA PHE A 173 -3.21 -5.51 -8.16
C PHE A 173 -4.71 -5.68 -7.92
N ILE A 174 -5.24 -6.91 -8.08
CA ILE A 174 -6.65 -7.22 -7.83
C ILE A 174 -7.01 -6.92 -6.38
N ALA A 175 -6.20 -7.40 -5.43
CA ALA A 175 -6.41 -7.13 -4.01
C ALA A 175 -6.39 -5.62 -3.72
N SER A 176 -5.43 -4.88 -4.28
CA SER A 176 -5.34 -3.43 -4.09
C SER A 176 -6.58 -2.69 -4.61
N ASN A 177 -7.05 -3.02 -5.81
CA ASN A 177 -8.25 -2.39 -6.38
C ASN A 177 -9.50 -2.67 -5.54
N LEU A 178 -9.67 -3.91 -5.06
CA LEU A 178 -10.80 -4.28 -4.21
C LEU A 178 -10.73 -3.62 -2.82
N LEU A 179 -9.53 -3.52 -2.24
CA LEU A 179 -9.30 -2.81 -0.98
C LEU A 179 -9.56 -1.31 -1.12
N LEU A 180 -9.12 -0.70 -2.23
CA LEU A 180 -9.39 0.72 -2.53
C LEU A 180 -10.87 0.96 -2.83
N PHE A 181 -11.54 0.04 -3.51
CA PHE A 181 -13.00 0.06 -3.70
C PHE A 181 -13.73 0.04 -2.35
N GLY A 182 -13.35 -0.88 -1.45
CA GLY A 182 -13.91 -0.96 -0.10
C GLY A 182 -13.60 0.30 0.71
N PHE A 183 -12.37 0.81 0.62
CA PHE A 183 -11.94 2.04 1.26
C PHE A 183 -12.81 3.22 0.85
N ILE A 184 -13.01 3.45 -0.45
CA ILE A 184 -13.83 4.56 -0.94
C ILE A 184 -15.24 4.45 -0.36
N ASN A 185 -15.86 3.26 -0.43
CA ASN A 185 -17.22 3.05 0.06
C ASN A 185 -17.39 3.34 1.56
N LEU A 186 -16.40 2.98 2.37
CA LEU A 186 -16.37 3.28 3.80
C LEU A 186 -16.07 4.76 4.07
N TRP A 187 -15.13 5.33 3.32
CA TRP A 187 -14.70 6.72 3.41
C TRP A 187 -15.86 7.70 3.17
N VAL A 188 -16.60 7.52 2.07
CA VAL A 188 -17.75 8.40 1.75
C VAL A 188 -18.90 8.27 2.74
N ARG A 189 -18.98 7.14 3.45
CA ARG A 189 -19.96 6.86 4.51
C ARG A 189 -19.43 7.17 5.91
N SER A 190 -18.31 7.89 6.03
CA SER A 190 -17.71 8.30 7.31
C SER A 190 -17.27 7.17 8.25
N HIS A 191 -17.03 5.95 7.74
CA HIS A 191 -16.50 4.83 8.54
C HIS A 191 -14.96 4.86 8.58
N PHE A 192 -14.39 5.92 9.16
CA PHE A 192 -12.97 6.25 9.01
C PHE A 192 -12.01 5.19 9.58
N TRP A 193 -12.35 4.54 10.70
CA TRP A 193 -11.51 3.50 11.29
C TRP A 193 -11.44 2.23 10.42
N LEU A 194 -12.57 1.81 9.85
CA LEU A 194 -12.59 0.67 8.92
C LEU A 194 -11.90 1.03 7.60
N ALA A 195 -12.10 2.26 7.12
CA ALA A 195 -11.39 2.77 5.95
C ALA A 195 -9.87 2.75 6.18
N LEU A 196 -9.40 3.21 7.34
CA LEU A 196 -7.99 3.17 7.72
C LEU A 196 -7.46 1.73 7.79
N LEU A 197 -8.23 0.80 8.36
CA LEU A 197 -7.85 -0.62 8.40
C LEU A 197 -7.63 -1.18 6.99
N LEU A 198 -8.51 -0.89 6.03
CA LEU A 198 -8.33 -1.33 4.64
C LEU A 198 -7.09 -0.72 3.99
N LEU A 199 -6.76 0.55 4.28
CA LEU A 199 -5.53 1.17 3.80
C LEU A 199 -4.28 0.50 4.39
N ILE A 200 -4.29 0.12 5.68
CA ILE A 200 -3.18 -0.61 6.32
C ILE A 200 -2.98 -1.96 5.63
N ILE A 201 -4.06 -2.71 5.42
CA ILE A 201 -4.00 -3.99 4.70
C ILE A 201 -3.45 -3.79 3.28
N ASN A 202 -3.91 -2.75 2.58
CA ASN A 202 -3.43 -2.48 1.23
C ASN A 202 -1.96 -2.06 1.20
N PHE A 203 -1.51 -1.27 2.17
CA PHE A 203 -0.12 -0.87 2.31
C PHE A 203 0.79 -2.08 2.46
N PHE A 204 0.43 -3.06 3.30
CA PHE A 204 1.18 -4.30 3.43
C PHE A 204 1.14 -5.15 2.15
N ASN A 205 -0.04 -5.31 1.54
CA ASN A 205 -0.19 -6.02 0.26
C ASN A 205 0.77 -5.47 -0.81
N LEU A 206 0.80 -4.16 -1.00
CA LEU A 206 1.67 -3.49 -1.96
C LEU A 206 3.14 -3.50 -1.54
N SER A 207 3.45 -3.41 -0.24
CA SER A 207 4.82 -3.53 0.25
C SER A 207 5.41 -4.91 -0.03
N PHE A 208 4.66 -5.98 0.26
CA PHE A 208 5.08 -7.35 -0.08
C PHE A 208 5.27 -7.52 -1.59
N ALA A 209 4.35 -6.97 -2.39
CA ALA A 209 4.45 -7.00 -3.85
C ALA A 209 5.72 -6.28 -4.35
N TYR A 210 6.02 -5.11 -3.77
CA TYR A 210 7.17 -4.28 -4.11
C TYR A 210 8.48 -5.02 -3.81
N PHE A 211 8.65 -5.51 -2.58
CA PHE A 211 9.90 -6.17 -2.18
C PHE A 211 10.13 -7.49 -2.93
N ARG A 212 9.07 -8.19 -3.33
CA ARG A 212 9.17 -9.46 -4.06
C ARG A 212 9.43 -9.29 -5.56
N ASN A 213 8.98 -8.18 -6.14
CA ASN A 213 9.03 -7.91 -7.58
C ASN A 213 9.70 -6.57 -7.88
N SER A 214 10.78 -6.25 -7.19
CA SER A 214 11.50 -4.96 -7.31
C SER A 214 12.13 -4.72 -8.68
N THR A 215 12.37 -5.77 -9.47
CA THR A 215 13.01 -5.71 -10.80
C THR A 215 12.03 -5.72 -11.98
N THR A 216 10.79 -5.31 -11.73
CA THR A 216 9.74 -5.27 -12.75
C THR A 216 9.98 -4.15 -13.78
N PRO A 217 9.62 -4.33 -15.07
CA PRO A 217 9.71 -3.27 -16.07
C PRO A 217 9.08 -1.95 -15.61
N LEU A 218 9.76 -0.83 -15.86
CA LEU A 218 9.49 0.49 -15.29
C LEU A 218 8.00 0.91 -15.32
N LEU A 219 7.34 0.77 -16.47
CA LEU A 219 5.94 1.18 -16.63
C LEU A 219 4.99 0.32 -15.78
N ILE A 220 5.21 -0.99 -15.75
CA ILE A 220 4.42 -1.93 -14.93
C ILE A 220 4.68 -1.63 -13.45
N HIS A 221 5.95 -1.50 -13.08
CA HIS A 221 6.37 -1.18 -11.71
C HIS A 221 5.73 0.13 -11.22
N THR A 222 5.81 1.19 -12.01
CA THR A 222 5.23 2.50 -11.66
C THR A 222 3.71 2.41 -11.47
N SER A 223 3.03 1.73 -12.39
CA SER A 223 1.57 1.64 -12.44
C SER A 223 0.94 0.82 -11.30
N VAL A 224 1.56 -0.30 -10.92
CA VAL A 224 0.99 -1.28 -9.98
C VAL A 224 1.62 -1.17 -8.59
N LEU A 225 2.91 -0.81 -8.52
CA LEU A 225 3.66 -0.81 -7.27
C LEU A 225 3.90 0.62 -6.80
N SER A 226 4.76 1.39 -7.46
CA SER A 226 5.28 2.65 -6.92
C SER A 226 4.22 3.70 -6.65
N ALA A 227 3.36 4.02 -7.64
CA ALA A 227 2.33 5.04 -7.45
C ALA A 227 1.22 4.57 -6.48
N PRO A 228 0.65 3.35 -6.61
CA PRO A 228 -0.32 2.89 -5.61
C PRO A 228 0.25 2.80 -4.19
N LEU A 229 1.52 2.38 -4.03
CA LEU A 229 2.18 2.27 -2.73
C LEU A 229 2.45 3.64 -2.11
N ALA A 230 2.90 4.62 -2.90
CA ALA A 230 3.09 6.00 -2.45
C ALA A 230 1.76 6.60 -1.95
N TRP A 231 0.67 6.37 -2.68
CA TRP A 231 -0.66 6.77 -2.22
C TRP A 231 -1.06 6.02 -0.95
N ALA A 232 -0.87 4.70 -0.89
CA ALA A 232 -1.21 3.92 0.29
C ALA A 232 -0.53 4.50 1.54
N PHE A 233 0.76 4.85 1.45
CA PHE A 233 1.48 5.48 2.54
C PHE A 233 0.91 6.86 2.93
N VAL A 234 0.74 7.78 1.97
CA VAL A 234 0.22 9.14 2.26
C VAL A 234 -1.22 9.09 2.77
N SER A 235 -2.05 8.19 2.22
CA SER A 235 -3.44 8.04 2.60
C SER A 235 -3.62 7.48 4.01
N LEU A 236 -2.65 6.73 4.56
CA LEU A 236 -2.66 6.35 5.98
C LEU A 236 -2.63 7.58 6.88
N TYR A 237 -1.79 8.58 6.56
CA TYR A 237 -1.75 9.83 7.32
C TYR A 237 -2.99 10.67 7.11
N TRP A 238 -3.47 10.76 5.86
CA TRP A 238 -4.67 11.52 5.52
C TRP A 238 -5.92 10.95 6.22
N ALA A 239 -6.17 9.65 6.06
CA ALA A 239 -7.31 8.97 6.66
C ALA A 239 -7.16 8.84 8.18
N GLY A 240 -5.95 8.58 8.67
CA GLY A 240 -5.65 8.52 10.10
C GLY A 240 -5.94 9.85 10.78
N ALA A 241 -5.46 10.95 10.23
CA ALA A 241 -5.74 12.29 10.77
C ALA A 241 -7.25 12.58 10.79
N ARG A 242 -7.99 12.16 9.76
CA ARG A 242 -9.45 12.29 9.74
C ARG A 242 -10.12 11.45 10.83
N ALA A 243 -9.72 10.19 11.00
CA ALA A 243 -10.25 9.31 12.04
C ALA A 243 -10.01 9.90 13.44
N PHE A 244 -8.79 10.36 13.73
CA PHE A 244 -8.45 10.95 15.03
C PHE A 244 -9.14 12.29 15.32
N VAL A 245 -9.40 13.11 14.30
CA VAL A 245 -10.10 14.40 14.46
C VAL A 245 -11.57 14.21 14.85
N THR A 246 -12.19 13.08 14.52
CA THR A 246 -13.59 12.80 14.90
C THR A 246 -13.76 12.41 16.38
N THR A 247 -12.69 11.97 17.04
CA THR A 247 -12.68 11.64 18.48
C THR A 247 -12.35 12.88 19.34
N GLU A 248 -13.36 13.71 19.56
CA GLU A 248 -13.57 14.68 20.66
C GLU A 248 -12.55 15.79 21.02
N HIS A 249 -11.29 15.84 20.57
CA HIS A 249 -10.35 16.92 21.00
C HIS A 249 -9.36 17.39 19.91
N ALA A 250 -9.86 17.65 18.70
CA ALA A 250 -9.07 17.92 17.50
C ALA A 250 -8.29 19.27 17.44
N ASN A 251 -8.39 20.12 18.47
CA ASN A 251 -7.72 21.42 18.52
C ASN A 251 -6.52 21.47 19.49
N ASN A 252 -5.99 20.31 19.89
CA ASN A 252 -4.88 20.26 20.83
C ASN A 252 -3.53 20.48 20.13
N LEU A 253 -2.66 21.24 20.80
CA LEU A 253 -1.27 21.48 20.42
C LEU A 253 -0.51 20.18 20.12
N ALA A 254 -0.85 19.09 20.83
CA ALA A 254 -0.32 17.75 20.59
C ALA A 254 -0.55 17.24 19.15
N ALA A 255 -1.75 17.40 18.58
CA ALA A 255 -2.04 16.95 17.22
C ALA A 255 -1.20 17.71 16.18
N ARG A 256 -0.86 18.98 16.46
CA ARG A 256 0.03 19.79 15.60
C ARG A 256 1.48 19.33 15.69
N ILE A 257 1.99 19.07 16.90
CA ILE A 257 3.34 18.53 17.12
C ILE A 257 3.49 17.19 16.41
N VAL A 258 2.55 16.28 16.65
CA VAL A 258 2.50 14.96 16.00
C VAL A 258 2.49 15.15 14.48
N GLY A 259 1.59 15.96 13.93
CA GLY A 259 1.56 16.24 12.49
C GLY A 259 2.89 16.76 11.94
N ASN A 260 3.56 17.67 12.65
CA ASN A 260 4.86 18.21 12.24
C ASN A 260 5.98 17.17 12.23
N ILE A 261 5.95 16.19 13.12
CA ILE A 261 6.95 15.12 13.17
C ILE A 261 6.64 14.07 12.09
N PHE A 262 5.40 13.62 12.03
CA PHE A 262 5.01 12.51 11.15
C PHE A 262 5.04 12.85 9.66
N ILE A 263 4.95 14.14 9.28
CA ILE A 263 5.05 14.54 7.87
C ILE A 263 6.42 14.22 7.27
N TRP A 264 7.49 14.27 8.07
CA TRP A 264 8.82 13.85 7.65
C TRP A 264 8.92 12.35 7.39
N GLY A 265 7.95 11.56 7.84
CA GLY A 265 7.80 10.15 7.46
C GLY A 265 7.72 9.97 5.95
N ILE A 266 7.14 10.92 5.21
CA ILE A 266 7.11 10.92 3.73
C ILE A 266 8.53 11.00 3.16
N LEU A 267 9.38 11.89 3.70
CA LEU A 267 10.77 11.99 3.29
C LEU A 267 11.55 10.73 3.66
N ALA A 268 11.42 10.25 4.89
CA ALA A 268 12.14 9.06 5.35
C ALA A 268 11.77 7.82 4.51
N TYR A 269 10.48 7.64 4.22
CA TYR A 269 9.99 6.55 3.39
C TYR A 269 10.49 6.69 1.95
N GLY A 270 10.39 7.87 1.34
CA GLY A 270 10.90 8.09 -0.03
C GLY A 270 12.41 7.94 -0.13
N ALA A 271 13.16 8.48 0.84
CA ALA A 271 14.61 8.34 0.92
C ALA A 271 15.03 6.87 1.06
N PHE A 272 14.31 6.07 1.84
CA PHE A 272 14.58 4.63 1.95
C PHE A 272 14.55 3.93 0.59
N PHE A 273 13.56 4.21 -0.26
CA PHE A 273 13.48 3.59 -1.60
C PHE A 273 14.50 4.16 -2.58
N LEU A 274 14.73 5.47 -2.56
CA LEU A 274 15.75 6.11 -3.40
C LEU A 274 17.15 5.60 -3.05
N VAL A 275 17.43 5.34 -1.77
CA VAL A 275 18.72 4.85 -1.30
C VAL A 275 18.89 3.35 -1.55
N THR A 276 17.89 2.55 -1.20
CA THR A 276 18.02 1.08 -1.16
C THR A 276 17.75 0.45 -2.52
N PHE A 277 16.76 0.97 -3.25
CA PHE A 277 16.31 0.40 -4.52
C PHE A 277 16.65 1.29 -5.72
N LYS A 278 17.20 2.49 -5.50
CA LYS A 278 17.41 3.51 -6.54
C LYS A 278 16.15 3.80 -7.36
N ASP A 279 14.99 3.70 -6.70
CA ASP A 279 13.71 3.81 -7.39
C ASP A 279 13.24 5.27 -7.42
N ALA A 280 13.53 5.94 -8.55
CA ALA A 280 13.08 7.31 -8.80
C ALA A 280 11.55 7.43 -8.93
N THR A 281 10.84 6.36 -9.26
CA THR A 281 9.40 6.42 -9.56
C THR A 281 8.57 6.62 -8.30
N ILE A 282 8.92 5.91 -7.21
CA ILE A 282 8.25 6.08 -5.92
C ILE A 282 8.65 7.40 -5.26
N GLY A 283 9.91 7.83 -5.40
CA GLY A 283 10.34 9.15 -4.93
C GLY A 283 9.60 10.28 -5.64
N LEU A 284 9.42 10.19 -6.96
CA LEU A 284 8.64 11.15 -7.74
C LEU A 284 7.16 11.13 -7.34
N ALA A 285 6.56 9.94 -7.18
CA ALA A 285 5.18 9.81 -6.73
C ALA A 285 4.94 10.46 -5.35
N LEU A 286 5.83 10.20 -4.39
CA LEU A 286 5.79 10.82 -3.06
C LEU A 286 6.04 12.33 -3.13
N SER A 287 6.89 12.82 -4.04
CA SER A 287 7.11 14.25 -4.22
C SER A 287 5.83 14.98 -4.65
N VAL A 288 5.08 14.42 -5.61
CA VAL A 288 3.81 14.98 -6.09
C VAL A 288 2.76 14.98 -4.97
N LEU A 289 2.66 13.90 -4.20
CA LEU A 289 1.74 13.83 -3.06
C LEU A 289 2.15 14.75 -1.90
N ALA A 290 3.46 14.95 -1.67
CA ALA A 290 3.95 15.93 -0.70
C ALA A 290 3.60 17.37 -1.14
N PHE A 291 3.76 17.71 -2.43
CA PHE A 291 3.29 18.98 -2.98
C PHE A 291 1.76 19.13 -2.87
N SER A 292 0.99 18.07 -3.11
CA SER A 292 -0.46 18.09 -2.89
C SER A 292 -0.81 18.38 -1.44
N THR A 293 -0.09 17.77 -0.49
CA THR A 293 -0.27 18.01 0.94
C THR A 293 0.04 19.46 1.30
N GLY A 294 1.16 20.00 0.79
CA GLY A 294 1.57 21.40 1.01
C GLY A 294 0.55 22.39 0.47
N ALA A 295 0.08 22.17 -0.76
CA ALA A 295 -0.96 22.99 -1.38
C ALA A 295 -2.30 22.87 -0.62
N GLY A 296 -2.66 21.67 -0.15
CA GLY A 296 -3.85 21.44 0.66
C GLY A 296 -3.81 22.20 1.98
N GLN A 297 -2.69 22.14 2.69
CA GLN A 297 -2.48 22.88 3.94
C GLN A 297 -2.48 24.41 3.73
N PHE A 298 -1.81 24.88 2.67
CA PHE A 298 -1.69 26.31 2.37
C PHE A 298 -3.04 26.96 2.05
N LEU A 299 -3.91 26.26 1.31
CA LEU A 299 -5.20 26.79 0.88
C LEU A 299 -6.32 26.63 1.91
N THR A 300 -6.16 25.78 2.93
CA THR A 300 -7.23 25.45 3.88
C THR A 300 -7.14 26.19 5.22
N LYS A 301 -5.98 26.76 5.58
CA LYS A 301 -5.78 27.50 6.84
C LYS A 301 -4.90 28.73 6.65
N LEU A 302 -5.14 29.78 7.44
CA LEU A 302 -4.32 30.99 7.46
C LEU A 302 -2.84 30.64 7.70
N PRO A 303 -1.92 30.97 6.77
CA PRO A 303 -0.51 30.53 6.77
C PRO A 303 0.31 30.95 7.99
N ILE A 304 -0.18 31.90 8.79
CA ILE A 304 0.56 32.58 9.86
C ILE A 304 0.76 31.67 11.09
N PHE A 305 -0.03 30.61 11.26
CA PHE A 305 -0.03 29.80 12.49
C PHE A 305 0.47 28.35 12.32
N GLN A 306 0.91 27.93 11.13
CA GLN A 306 1.38 26.55 10.90
C GLN A 306 2.54 26.47 9.88
N LEU A 307 3.68 25.96 10.33
CA LEU A 307 4.88 25.65 9.51
C LEU A 307 4.71 24.42 8.60
N GLN A 308 3.57 23.72 8.66
CA GLN A 308 3.36 22.43 8.01
C GLN A 308 3.46 22.47 6.50
N TRP A 309 2.94 23.54 5.87
CA TRP A 309 3.00 23.69 4.42
C TRP A 309 4.45 23.80 3.93
N ILE A 310 5.30 24.55 4.65
CA ILE A 310 6.73 24.68 4.34
C ILE A 310 7.40 23.30 4.39
N PHE A 311 7.13 22.49 5.42
CA PHE A 311 7.69 21.15 5.52
C PHE A 311 7.26 20.26 4.35
N SER A 312 5.97 20.28 3.98
CA SER A 312 5.46 19.53 2.82
C SER A 312 6.13 19.93 1.51
N PHE A 313 6.27 21.23 1.24
CA PHE A 313 6.95 21.71 0.03
C PHE A 313 8.43 21.38 0.03
N THR A 314 9.12 21.51 1.17
CA THR A 314 10.53 21.14 1.30
C THR A 314 10.73 19.64 1.06
N ILE A 315 9.90 18.79 1.66
CA ILE A 315 9.93 17.33 1.44
C ILE A 315 9.67 17.01 -0.03
N GLY A 316 8.66 17.64 -0.65
CA GLY A 316 8.36 17.48 -2.07
C GLY A 316 9.54 17.87 -2.96
N ALA A 317 10.17 19.02 -2.70
CA ALA A 317 11.32 19.48 -3.47
C ALA A 317 12.53 18.55 -3.31
N LEU A 318 12.86 18.14 -2.08
CA LEU A 318 13.97 17.22 -1.81
C LEU A 318 13.77 15.88 -2.53
N LEU A 319 12.58 15.27 -2.40
CA LEU A 319 12.27 14.02 -3.09
C LEU A 319 12.27 14.19 -4.61
N PHE A 320 11.75 15.31 -5.13
CA PHE A 320 11.74 15.59 -6.56
C PHE A 320 13.15 15.66 -7.14
N PHE A 321 14.01 16.53 -6.58
CA PHE A 321 15.37 16.69 -7.09
C PHE A 321 16.20 15.43 -6.94
N TRP A 322 16.07 14.71 -5.82
CA TRP A 322 16.75 13.43 -5.64
C TRP A 322 16.25 12.39 -6.65
N SER A 323 14.94 12.28 -6.87
CA SER A 323 14.38 11.35 -7.86
C SER A 323 14.88 11.66 -9.28
N VAL A 324 14.92 12.94 -9.67
CA VAL A 324 15.47 13.35 -10.98
C VAL A 324 16.97 13.02 -11.09
N ALA A 325 17.73 13.24 -10.02
CA ALA A 325 19.16 12.92 -9.97
C ALA A 325 19.40 11.41 -10.16
N THR A 326 18.67 10.57 -9.41
CA THR A 326 18.73 9.11 -9.55
C THR A 326 18.24 8.63 -10.92
N ALA A 327 17.18 9.23 -11.48
CA ALA A 327 16.68 8.90 -12.82
C ALA A 327 17.68 9.23 -13.95
N THR A 328 18.53 10.24 -13.75
CA THR A 328 19.57 10.64 -14.73
C THR A 328 20.91 9.95 -14.51
N GLY A 329 20.99 9.01 -13.55
CA GLY A 329 22.24 8.31 -13.19
C GLY A 329 23.26 9.16 -12.45
N LYS A 330 22.89 10.38 -12.06
CA LYS A 330 23.70 11.28 -11.23
C LYS A 330 23.28 11.11 -9.79
N ASP A 331 23.60 9.96 -9.19
CA ASP A 331 23.28 9.74 -7.79
C ASP A 331 24.04 10.78 -6.93
N PRO A 332 23.33 11.61 -6.13
CA PRO A 332 23.96 12.64 -5.30
C PRO A 332 24.73 12.04 -4.11
N ILE A 333 24.58 10.74 -3.86
CA ILE A 333 25.31 9.99 -2.84
C ILE A 333 26.14 8.95 -3.60
N ASP A 334 27.39 9.30 -3.90
CA ASP A 334 28.35 8.40 -4.54
C ASP A 334 28.72 7.28 -3.57
N ARG A 335 27.96 6.19 -3.62
CA ARG A 335 28.29 4.95 -2.91
C ARG A 335 29.10 4.12 -3.87
N GLY A 336 30.42 4.10 -3.64
CA GLY A 336 31.41 3.43 -4.46
C GLY A 336 30.88 2.13 -5.07
N ILE A 337 30.91 2.09 -6.41
CA ILE A 337 30.83 0.94 -7.30
C ILE A 337 30.25 -0.32 -6.63
N ILE A 338 28.93 -0.42 -6.61
CA ILE A 338 28.28 -1.73 -6.45
C ILE A 338 28.64 -2.50 -7.72
N VAL A 339 29.55 -3.46 -7.57
CA VAL A 339 29.95 -4.38 -8.63
C VAL A 339 28.67 -5.04 -9.14
N SER A 340 28.33 -4.78 -10.40
CA SER A 340 27.24 -5.47 -11.09
C SER A 340 27.50 -6.97 -11.06
N GLU A 341 26.53 -7.79 -10.63
CA GLU A 341 26.56 -9.26 -10.75
C GLU A 341 26.82 -9.71 -12.20
N ASP A 342 26.56 -8.85 -13.20
CA ASP A 342 26.94 -9.07 -14.60
C ASP A 342 28.46 -9.15 -14.84
N ARG A 343 29.28 -8.63 -13.90
CA ARG A 343 30.75 -8.79 -13.91
C ARG A 343 31.17 -10.17 -13.39
N GLU A 344 30.30 -10.86 -12.63
CA GLU A 344 30.48 -12.25 -12.22
C GLU A 344 29.96 -13.26 -13.27
N ARG A 345 29.24 -12.78 -14.29
CA ARG A 345 28.81 -13.55 -15.48
C ARG A 345 29.54 -13.16 -16.77
N ALA A 346 30.73 -12.56 -16.67
CA ALA A 346 31.63 -12.49 -17.81
C ALA A 346 32.16 -13.92 -18.08
N PRO A 347 31.90 -14.51 -19.27
CA PRO A 347 32.46 -15.81 -19.60
C PRO A 347 33.98 -15.71 -19.61
N LEU A 348 34.63 -16.57 -18.82
CA LEU A 348 36.08 -16.70 -18.71
C LEU A 348 36.60 -17.41 -19.98
N LEU A 349 36.56 -16.69 -21.11
CA LEU A 349 37.01 -17.11 -22.44
C LEU A 349 38.10 -16.17 -22.96
N ALA A 350 39.19 -16.06 -22.21
CA ALA A 350 40.47 -15.61 -22.72
C ALA A 350 41.54 -16.24 -21.83
N ASP A 351 41.96 -17.45 -22.21
CA ASP A 351 43.37 -17.89 -22.22
C ASP A 351 43.39 -19.41 -22.43
N ASP A 352 43.03 -19.83 -23.64
CA ASP A 352 43.58 -21.02 -24.28
C ASP A 352 43.85 -20.61 -25.74
N ASN A 353 45.09 -20.85 -26.19
CA ASN A 353 45.67 -20.65 -27.53
C ASN A 353 46.49 -19.36 -27.75
N VAL A 354 47.79 -19.38 -27.40
CA VAL A 354 48.96 -19.51 -28.32
C VAL A 354 50.15 -20.05 -27.55
#